data_AF-A0AAE0NQV7-F1
#
_entry.id   AF-A0AAE0NQV7-F1
#
_cell.length_a   1.000
_cell.length_b   1.000
_cell.length_c   1.000
_cell.angle_alpha   90.00
_cell.angle_beta   90.00
_cell.angle_gamma   90.00
#
_symmetry.space_group_name_H-M   'P 1'
#
loop_
_entity.id
_entity.type
_entity.pdbx_description
1 polymer ?
#
loop_
_entity_poly.entity_id
_entity_poly.type
_entity_poly.pdbx_seq_one_letter_code
_entity_poly.pdbx_strand_id
1 'polypeptide(L)'
;LMVPVPSKLHFPKTTTKPLHGVRITVKDIIDLKEVKNKGQSRSYEKLYGPRIDTASIVTRLTSLGAVIIGKAKCAQFAPSDQPTADWIDYHCPWHPRGDGYLSPRGSSTGTWVALAGCSWCDVGIGSDSN
;
A
#
# COMPACT_ATOMS: atom_id res chain seq x y z
N LEU A 1 -7.16 1.89 11.35
CA LEU A 1 -6.91 0.58 10.73
C LEU A 1 -7.19 -0.48 11.79
N MET A 2 -8.31 -1.20 11.71
CA MET A 2 -8.54 -2.41 12.50
C MET A 2 -8.71 -3.56 11.52
N VAL A 3 -7.59 -3.96 10.93
CA VAL A 3 -7.46 -5.26 10.26
C VAL A 3 -6.78 -6.15 11.28
N PRO A 4 -7.39 -7.25 11.73
CA PRO A 4 -6.72 -8.20 12.60
C PRO A 4 -5.48 -8.70 11.86
N VAL A 5 -4.31 -8.41 12.41
CA VAL A 5 -3.03 -8.87 11.87
C VAL A 5 -3.10 -10.40 11.86
N PRO A 6 -2.83 -11.08 10.73
CA PRO A 6 -2.67 -12.52 10.75
C PRO A 6 -1.70 -12.87 11.88
N SER A 7 -2.08 -13.80 12.75
CA SER A 7 -1.23 -14.23 13.85
C SER A 7 0.17 -14.53 13.33
N LYS A 8 1.19 -14.43 14.20
CA LYS A 8 2.58 -14.86 13.92
C LYS A 8 2.69 -16.37 13.65
N LEU A 9 1.73 -16.97 12.95
CA LEU A 9 1.82 -18.32 12.43
C LEU A 9 3.09 -18.39 11.60
N HIS A 10 3.98 -19.29 12.02
CA HIS A 10 5.21 -19.54 11.31
C HIS A 10 4.87 -20.15 9.96
N PHE A 11 5.10 -19.39 8.88
CA PHE A 11 5.04 -19.92 7.53
C PHE A 11 6.44 -20.41 7.18
N PRO A 12 6.72 -21.73 7.18
CA PRO A 12 8.01 -22.23 6.76
C PRO A 12 8.23 -21.86 5.29
N LYS A 13 9.34 -21.18 5.01
CA LYS A 13 9.74 -20.89 3.63
C LYS A 13 10.12 -22.18 2.94
N THR A 14 9.61 -22.37 1.73
CA THR A 14 9.97 -23.50 0.86
C THR A 14 10.51 -22.96 -0.47
N THR A 15 11.12 -23.83 -1.27
CA THR A 15 11.55 -23.48 -2.63
C THR A 15 10.40 -22.95 -3.49
N THR A 16 9.19 -23.46 -3.28
CA THR A 16 7.98 -23.05 -4.02
C THR A 16 7.28 -21.82 -3.43
N LYS A 17 7.46 -21.54 -2.14
CA LYS A 17 6.88 -20.40 -1.43
C LYS A 17 7.94 -19.64 -0.63
N PRO A 18 8.87 -18.96 -1.31
CA PRO A 18 9.98 -18.26 -0.65
C PRO A 18 9.54 -17.01 0.13
N LEU A 19 8.35 -16.47 -0.16
CA LEU A 19 7.79 -15.28 0.49
C LEU A 19 6.79 -15.61 1.60
N HIS A 20 6.69 -16.87 2.01
CA HIS A 20 5.86 -17.29 3.13
C HIS A 20 6.12 -16.42 4.37
N GLY A 21 5.04 -15.78 4.86
CA GLY A 21 5.06 -14.90 6.02
C GLY A 21 5.55 -13.47 5.77
N VAL A 22 5.99 -13.14 4.55
CA VAL A 22 6.38 -11.77 4.19
C VAL A 22 5.12 -10.92 4.03
N ARG A 23 5.00 -9.87 4.85
CA ARG A 23 3.84 -8.98 4.91
C ARG A 23 4.04 -7.81 3.98
N ILE A 24 3.13 -7.67 3.02
CA ILE A 24 3.24 -6.67 1.96
C ILE A 24 2.11 -5.65 1.99
N THR A 25 2.45 -4.38 1.89
CA THR A 25 1.49 -3.32 1.58
C THR A 25 1.45 -3.05 0.09
N VAL A 26 0.27 -2.68 -0.43
CA VAL A 26 0.05 -2.48 -1.86
C VAL A 26 -0.45 -1.05 -2.09
N LYS A 27 0.22 -0.25 -2.91
CA LYS A 27 -0.22 1.11 -3.27
C LYS A 27 -1.68 1.12 -3.73
N ASP A 28 -2.43 2.16 -3.36
CA ASP A 28 -3.88 2.23 -3.59
C ASP A 28 -4.28 2.13 -5.07
N ILE A 29 -3.43 2.57 -5.99
CA ILE A 29 -3.70 2.48 -7.44
C ILE A 29 -3.41 1.11 -8.05
N ILE A 30 -2.88 0.14 -7.30
CA ILE A 30 -2.58 -1.22 -7.79
C ILE A 30 -3.76 -2.15 -7.49
N ASP A 31 -4.35 -2.76 -8.51
CA ASP A 31 -5.58 -3.53 -8.37
C ASP A 31 -5.45 -4.76 -7.47
N LEU A 32 -6.44 -4.93 -6.59
CA LEU A 32 -6.70 -6.15 -5.81
C LEU A 32 -8.15 -6.55 -6.04
N LYS A 33 -8.38 -7.80 -6.45
CA LYS A 33 -9.73 -8.35 -6.64
C LYS A 33 -10.59 -8.13 -5.40
N GLU A 34 -11.85 -7.74 -5.62
CA GLU A 34 -12.85 -7.47 -4.57
C GLU A 34 -12.52 -6.29 -3.64
N VAL A 35 -11.46 -5.53 -3.93
CA VAL A 35 -11.10 -4.31 -3.21
C VAL A 35 -11.30 -3.11 -4.13
N LYS A 36 -11.84 -2.01 -3.58
CA LYS A 36 -11.90 -0.74 -4.28
C LYS A 36 -10.53 -0.07 -4.29
N ASN A 37 -10.11 0.42 -5.46
CA ASN A 37 -9.08 1.45 -5.51
C ASN A 37 -9.75 2.80 -5.31
N LYS A 38 -9.18 3.62 -4.44
CA LYS A 38 -9.71 4.97 -4.21
C LYS A 38 -9.10 5.96 -5.19
N GLY A 39 -7.92 5.68 -5.74
CA GLY A 39 -7.11 6.68 -6.45
C GLY A 39 -6.81 7.90 -5.58
N GLN A 40 -6.98 7.76 -4.26
CA GLN A 40 -7.10 8.82 -3.27
C GLN A 40 -8.07 9.95 -3.64
N SER A 41 -9.16 9.60 -4.32
CA SER A 41 -10.31 10.49 -4.55
C SER A 41 -11.61 9.85 -4.05
N ARG A 42 -12.36 10.58 -3.21
CA ARG A 42 -13.66 10.11 -2.69
C ARG A 42 -14.68 9.96 -3.81
N SER A 43 -14.62 10.82 -4.82
CA SER A 43 -15.48 10.75 -6.00
C SER A 43 -15.16 9.51 -6.84
N TYR A 44 -13.88 9.20 -7.05
CA TYR A 44 -13.46 7.98 -7.75
C TYR A 44 -13.89 6.71 -7.00
N GLU A 45 -13.73 6.67 -5.67
CA GLU A 45 -14.18 5.56 -4.81
C GLU A 45 -15.70 5.32 -4.89
N LYS A 46 -16.50 6.38 -5.05
CA LYS A 46 -17.96 6.29 -5.21
C LYS A 46 -18.36 5.84 -6.61
N LEU A 47 -17.66 6.33 -7.64
CA LEU A 47 -17.97 6.06 -9.03
C LEU A 47 -17.70 4.60 -9.41
N TYR A 48 -16.60 4.02 -8.90
CA TYR A 48 -16.17 2.67 -9.28
C TYR A 48 -16.41 1.64 -8.19
N GLY A 49 -16.83 0.44 -8.62
CA GLY A 49 -16.95 -0.74 -7.78
C GLY A 49 -15.59 -1.36 -7.42
N PRO A 50 -15.60 -2.46 -6.64
CA PRO A 50 -14.41 -3.26 -6.41
C PRO A 50 -13.78 -3.77 -7.71
N ARG A 51 -12.46 -3.98 -7.72
CA ARG A 51 -11.77 -4.51 -8.91
C ARG A 51 -12.14 -5.96 -9.16
N ILE A 52 -12.22 -6.32 -10.44
CA ILE A 52 -12.53 -7.69 -10.89
C ILE A 52 -11.30 -8.58 -10.75
N ASP A 53 -10.12 -8.02 -11.02
CA ASP A 53 -8.85 -8.75 -11.04
C ASP A 53 -7.83 -8.17 -10.06
N THR A 54 -6.86 -9.01 -9.71
CA THR A 54 -5.67 -8.60 -8.96
C THR A 54 -4.52 -8.37 -9.94
N ALA A 55 -3.79 -7.26 -9.77
CA ALA A 55 -2.64 -6.92 -10.59
C ALA A 55 -1.62 -8.06 -10.64
N SER A 56 -1.03 -8.31 -11.82
CA SER A 56 -0.14 -9.45 -12.08
C SER A 56 1.03 -9.56 -11.09
N ILE A 57 1.62 -8.42 -10.72
CA ILE A 57 2.69 -8.37 -9.72
C ILE A 57 2.23 -8.86 -8.34
N VAL A 58 1.02 -8.48 -7.91
CA VAL A 58 0.48 -8.90 -6.63
C VAL A 58 0.14 -10.38 -6.67
N THR A 59 -0.49 -10.85 -7.75
CA THR A 59 -0.77 -12.29 -7.97
C THR A 59 0.50 -13.13 -7.91
N ARG A 60 1.61 -12.64 -8.47
CA ARG A 60 2.91 -13.32 -8.40
C ARG A 60 3.48 -13.34 -6.98
N LEU A 61 3.38 -12.24 -6.23
CA LEU A 61 3.89 -12.19 -4.87
C LEU A 61 3.10 -13.10 -3.92
N THR A 62 1.78 -13.10 -4.03
CA THR A 62 0.90 -13.95 -3.21
C THR A 62 1.06 -15.43 -3.56
N SER A 63 1.27 -15.78 -4.84
CA SER A 63 1.54 -17.18 -5.22
C SER A 63 2.86 -17.72 -4.63
N LEU A 64 3.85 -16.84 -4.41
CA LEU A 64 5.10 -17.14 -3.71
C LEU A 64 4.96 -17.14 -2.17
N GLY A 65 3.75 -16.88 -1.63
CA GLY A 65 3.45 -16.97 -0.20
C GLY A 65 3.41 -15.63 0.56
N ALA A 66 3.53 -14.49 -0.13
CA ALA A 66 3.42 -13.18 0.50
C ALA A 66 1.99 -12.91 0.99
N VAL A 67 1.87 -12.18 2.09
CA VAL A 67 0.60 -11.86 2.74
C VAL A 67 0.31 -10.38 2.59
N ILE A 68 -0.79 -10.03 1.92
CA ILE A 68 -1.22 -8.63 1.80
C ILE A 68 -1.81 -8.19 3.13
N ILE A 69 -1.25 -7.12 3.71
CA ILE A 69 -1.70 -6.57 5.01
C ILE A 69 -2.51 -5.28 4.86
N GLY A 70 -2.54 -4.69 3.67
CA GLY A 70 -3.41 -3.56 3.39
C GLY A 70 -3.04 -2.74 2.17
N LYS A 71 -3.90 -1.76 1.88
CA LYS A 71 -3.72 -0.77 0.83
C LYS A 71 -3.04 0.48 1.40
N ALA A 72 -1.96 0.92 0.75
CA ALA A 72 -1.18 2.08 1.15
C ALA A 72 -1.63 3.34 0.40
N LYS A 73 -1.76 4.46 1.12
CA LYS A 73 -2.07 5.78 0.53
C LYS A 73 -0.99 6.19 -0.48
N CYS A 74 -1.36 7.01 -1.44
CA CYS A 74 -0.45 7.60 -2.43
C CYS A 74 -0.81 9.07 -2.68
N ALA A 75 -0.07 9.78 -3.52
CA ALA A 75 -0.62 11.01 -4.10
C ALA A 75 -1.87 10.68 -4.94
N GLN A 76 -2.83 11.60 -5.02
CA GLN A 76 -4.08 11.40 -5.75
C GLN A 76 -3.82 11.15 -7.24
N PHE A 77 -4.15 9.95 -7.73
CA PHE A 77 -3.80 9.44 -9.07
C PHE A 77 -2.30 9.36 -9.40
N ALA A 78 -1.45 9.35 -8.37
CA ALA A 78 -0.01 9.14 -8.43
C ALA A 78 0.92 10.16 -9.15
N PRO A 79 0.60 11.47 -9.28
CA PRO A 79 1.55 12.49 -9.71
C PRO A 79 2.52 12.87 -8.57
N SER A 80 3.47 13.75 -8.88
CA SER A 80 4.17 14.54 -7.85
C SER A 80 3.17 15.36 -7.03
N ASP A 81 3.47 15.57 -5.75
CA ASP A 81 2.56 16.16 -4.79
C ASP A 81 3.25 17.05 -3.76
N GLN A 82 2.47 17.96 -3.19
CA GLN A 82 2.85 18.83 -2.08
C GLN A 82 1.76 18.79 -0.99
N PRO A 83 2.03 18.13 0.15
CA PRO A 83 1.17 18.24 1.32
C PRO A 83 1.20 19.66 1.90
N THR A 84 0.09 20.29 2.29
CA THR A 84 -1.33 19.84 2.23
C THR A 84 -2.10 20.39 1.02
N ALA A 85 -1.41 21.01 0.06
CA ALA A 85 -2.04 21.59 -1.13
C ALA A 85 -2.75 20.53 -2.00
N ASP A 86 -2.12 19.37 -2.20
CA ASP A 86 -2.63 18.33 -3.11
C ASP A 86 -3.35 17.18 -2.38
N TRP A 87 -3.40 17.18 -1.04
CA TRP A 87 -3.99 16.11 -0.21
C TRP A 87 -5.34 16.52 0.38
N ILE A 88 -6.32 16.70 -0.50
CA ILE A 88 -7.64 17.24 -0.12
C ILE A 88 -8.58 16.15 0.43
N ASP A 89 -8.78 15.08 -0.34
CA ASP A 89 -9.80 14.05 -0.02
C ASP A 89 -9.38 13.13 1.14
N TYR A 90 -8.08 12.83 1.20
CA TYR A 90 -7.45 12.06 2.27
C TYR A 90 -6.18 12.79 2.69
N HIS A 91 -5.93 12.91 3.99
CA HIS A 91 -4.72 13.55 4.47
C HIS A 91 -3.46 12.71 4.21
N CYS A 92 -2.37 13.42 3.90
CA CYS A 92 -1.04 12.86 3.78
C CYS A 92 -0.63 12.11 5.07
N PRO A 93 -0.03 10.92 4.97
CA PRO A 93 0.61 10.28 6.12
C PRO A 93 1.72 11.16 6.73
N TRP A 94 2.06 10.94 7.99
CA TRP A 94 3.21 11.62 8.61
C TRP A 94 4.52 10.98 8.17
N HIS A 95 5.58 11.79 8.01
CA HIS A 95 6.93 11.28 7.78
C HIS A 95 7.50 10.70 9.10
N PRO A 96 7.62 9.36 9.26
CA PRO A 96 7.96 8.73 10.55
C PRO A 96 9.38 9.05 11.06
N ARG A 97 10.27 9.53 10.19
CA ARG A 97 11.66 9.90 10.53
C ARG A 97 11.95 11.40 10.46
N GLY A 98 10.90 12.21 10.47
CA GLY A 98 11.01 13.63 10.11
C GLY A 98 10.23 14.50 11.06
N ASP A 99 10.14 14.07 12.33
CA ASP A 99 9.83 14.85 13.54
C ASP A 99 8.69 15.88 13.45
N GLY A 100 7.79 15.73 12.48
CA GLY A 100 6.72 16.67 12.16
C GLY A 100 7.09 17.77 11.18
N TYR A 101 8.35 17.91 10.78
CA TYR A 101 8.83 18.99 9.91
C TYR A 101 9.09 18.56 8.46
N LEU A 102 9.20 17.26 8.18
CA LEU A 102 9.45 16.76 6.82
C LEU A 102 8.17 16.26 6.15
N SER A 103 8.01 16.66 4.88
CA SER A 103 7.02 16.05 3.99
C SER A 103 7.45 14.63 3.62
N PRO A 104 6.54 13.65 3.63
CA PRO A 104 6.90 12.30 3.27
C PRO A 104 7.18 12.09 1.78
N ARG A 105 6.77 13.05 0.93
CA ARG A 105 6.85 12.98 -0.54
C ARG A 105 6.15 11.77 -1.16
N GLY A 106 5.89 11.87 -2.45
CA GLY A 106 5.12 10.91 -3.20
C GLY A 106 5.81 10.44 -4.48
N SER A 107 5.09 9.70 -5.33
CA SER A 107 3.67 9.39 -5.17
C SER A 107 3.37 8.17 -4.30
N SER A 108 4.37 7.35 -3.96
CA SER A 108 4.21 6.11 -3.15
C SER A 108 4.32 6.36 -1.63
N THR A 109 3.70 7.45 -1.17
CA THR A 109 3.87 8.02 0.18
C THR A 109 3.54 7.05 1.31
N GLY A 110 2.34 6.47 1.30
CA GLY A 110 1.91 5.55 2.35
C GLY A 110 2.69 4.25 2.35
N THR A 111 3.21 3.82 1.20
CA THR A 111 3.97 2.59 1.05
C THR A 111 5.28 2.67 1.86
N TRP A 112 6.07 3.71 1.64
CA TRP A 112 7.32 3.86 2.36
C TRP A 112 7.09 4.28 3.81
N VAL A 113 6.08 5.11 4.10
CA VAL A 113 5.73 5.50 5.48
C VAL A 113 5.35 4.28 6.31
N ALA A 114 4.59 3.34 5.74
CA ALA A 114 4.28 2.08 6.41
C ALA A 114 5.55 1.26 6.66
N LEU A 115 6.46 1.16 5.69
CA LEU A 115 7.73 0.44 5.88
C LEU A 115 8.61 1.06 6.97
N ALA A 116 8.71 2.39 7.01
CA ALA A 116 9.56 3.08 7.96
C ALA A 116 8.93 3.19 9.37
N GLY A 117 7.60 3.19 9.47
CA GLY A 117 6.88 3.42 10.73
C GLY A 117 6.23 2.19 11.34
N CYS A 118 6.07 1.08 10.61
CA CYS A 118 5.38 -0.11 11.09
C CYS A 118 6.28 -1.34 11.02
N SER A 119 6.73 -1.83 12.19
CA SER A 119 7.54 -3.07 12.32
C SER A 119 6.84 -4.33 11.82
N TRP A 120 5.54 -4.25 11.52
CA TRP A 120 4.75 -5.32 10.97
C TRP A 120 4.60 -5.28 9.44
N CYS A 121 5.19 -4.31 8.76
CA CYS A 121 5.26 -4.22 7.31
C CYS A 121 6.67 -4.61 6.85
N ASP A 122 6.79 -5.69 6.06
CA ASP A 122 8.11 -6.17 5.61
C ASP A 122 8.49 -5.57 4.25
N VAL A 123 7.52 -5.45 3.34
CA VAL A 123 7.72 -4.93 1.97
C VAL A 123 6.53 -4.05 1.56
N GLY A 124 6.81 -3.04 0.73
CA GLY A 124 5.80 -2.14 0.21
C GLY A 124 5.90 -2.07 -1.31
N ILE A 125 4.79 -2.30 -2.00
CA ILE A 125 4.71 -2.21 -3.45
C ILE A 125 4.26 -0.81 -3.83
N GLY A 126 5.10 -0.12 -4.59
CA GLY A 126 4.87 1.24 -5.10
C GLY A 126 4.73 1.27 -6.62
N SER A 127 4.60 2.48 -7.15
CA SER A 127 4.77 2.76 -8.58
C SER A 127 5.65 3.98 -8.75
N ASP A 128 6.36 4.04 -9.87
CA ASP A 128 7.17 5.16 -10.31
C ASP A 128 6.85 5.46 -11.77
N SER A 129 6.99 6.72 -12.18
CA SER A 129 6.67 7.20 -13.52
C SER A 129 7.70 8.19 -14.07
N ASN A 130 8.78 8.50 -13.34
CA ASN A 130 9.85 9.41 -13.77
C ASN A 130 11.25 8.84 -13.49
#